data_AF-A0A9J6FQN8-F1
#
_entry.id   AF-A0A9J6FQN8-F1
#
_cell.length_a   1.000
_cell.length_b   1.000
_cell.length_c   1.000
_cell.angle_alpha   90.00
_cell.angle_beta   90.00
_cell.angle_gamma   90.00
#
_symmetry.space_group_name_H-M   'P 1'
#
loop_
_entity.id
_entity.type
_entity.pdbx_description
1 polymer ?
#
loop_
_entity_poly.entity_id
_entity_poly.type
_entity_poly.pdbx_seq_one_letter_code
_entity_poly.pdbx_strand_id
1 'polypeptide(L)'
;MNLHRLSESIHETEGLSLDVLFTIKTYKPDQPMGVIVSGRGTWQVVVSAFLKRELHKLHVHDPLELRNSDAIVDDLQSGVLDGCKALSVDVENLQYSLPQQDLLRCVKAPIVKDNDEQKFQAESGVTVGGFMELLTMYLRSTIIMFEGQVLLQRAGVCIGSSVAPVAVAVFSLGEWMLALKNAFRMMHAVYTYMWMIIWFLCAR
;
A
#
# COMPACT_ATOMS: atom_id res chain seq x y z
N MET A 1 -2.33 8.18 25.62
CA MET A 1 -3.70 7.73 25.25
C MET A 1 -3.62 7.06 23.88
N ASN A 2 -3.99 5.78 23.72
CA ASN A 2 -4.73 5.26 22.54
C ASN A 2 -4.90 3.73 22.46
N LEU A 3 -4.12 2.91 23.19
CA LEU A 3 -4.36 1.45 23.18
C LEU A 3 -5.59 1.03 23.98
N HIS A 4 -5.90 1.72 25.08
CA HIS A 4 -7.08 1.41 25.89
C HIS A 4 -8.38 1.57 25.09
N ARG A 5 -8.54 2.73 24.42
CA ARG A 5 -9.69 3.00 23.54
C ARG A 5 -9.77 2.04 22.37
N LEU A 6 -8.62 1.70 21.78
CA LEU A 6 -8.55 0.69 20.73
C LEU A 6 -9.02 -0.68 21.26
N SER A 7 -8.58 -1.07 22.45
CA SER A 7 -8.99 -2.32 23.11
C SER A 7 -10.48 -2.35 23.41
N GLU A 8 -11.02 -1.27 23.96
CA GLU A 8 -12.47 -1.11 24.22
C GLU A 8 -13.26 -1.26 22.91
N SER A 9 -12.83 -0.56 21.87
CA SER A 9 -13.48 -0.62 20.55
C SER A 9 -13.40 -2.02 19.92
N ILE A 10 -12.32 -2.78 20.18
CA ILE A 10 -12.20 -4.19 19.74
C ILE A 10 -13.17 -5.08 20.52
N HIS A 11 -13.32 -4.88 21.84
CA HIS A 11 -14.26 -5.66 22.65
C HIS A 11 -15.73 -5.42 22.30
N GLU A 12 -16.05 -4.27 21.71
CA GLU A 12 -17.38 -3.96 21.17
C GLU A 12 -17.66 -4.65 19.82
N THR A 13 -16.65 -5.27 19.19
CA THR A 13 -16.85 -6.01 17.93
C THR A 13 -17.27 -7.45 18.18
N GLU A 14 -18.21 -7.94 17.36
CA GLU A 14 -18.72 -9.32 17.45
C GLU A 14 -18.14 -10.22 16.34
N GLY A 15 -17.69 -9.61 15.23
CA GLY A 15 -17.18 -10.34 14.07
C GLY A 15 -15.69 -10.72 14.19
N LEU A 16 -15.37 -11.96 13.87
CA LEU A 16 -13.99 -12.49 13.89
C LEU A 16 -13.38 -12.69 12.51
N SER A 17 -14.21 -12.86 11.48
CA SER A 17 -13.82 -13.18 10.11
C SER A 17 -14.34 -12.13 9.13
N LEU A 18 -13.60 -11.93 8.05
CA LEU A 18 -14.01 -11.09 6.93
C LEU A 18 -14.90 -11.87 5.95
N ASP A 19 -15.91 -11.20 5.40
CA ASP A 19 -16.76 -11.77 4.35
C ASP A 19 -16.16 -11.52 2.97
N VAL A 20 -16.34 -12.46 2.05
CA VAL A 20 -15.90 -12.34 0.65
C VAL A 20 -17.00 -11.79 -0.24
N LEU A 21 -16.64 -10.81 -1.06
CA LEU A 21 -17.45 -10.19 -2.09
C LEU A 21 -16.74 -10.31 -3.43
N PHE A 22 -17.46 -10.74 -4.47
CA PHE A 22 -16.94 -10.75 -5.84
C PHE A 22 -17.45 -9.55 -6.60
N THR A 23 -16.55 -8.94 -7.36
CA THR A 23 -16.86 -7.80 -8.25
C THR A 23 -16.37 -8.12 -9.65
N ILE A 24 -17.10 -7.69 -10.67
CA ILE A 24 -16.69 -7.87 -12.06
C ILE A 24 -16.00 -6.58 -12.53
N LYS A 25 -14.81 -6.70 -13.09
CA LYS A 25 -14.11 -5.58 -13.72
C LYS A 25 -14.69 -5.33 -15.11
N THR A 26 -15.81 -4.62 -15.18
CA THR A 26 -16.58 -4.37 -16.42
C THR A 26 -15.83 -3.59 -17.49
N TYR A 27 -14.76 -2.88 -17.12
CA TYR A 27 -13.91 -2.12 -18.03
C TYR A 27 -12.85 -2.98 -18.76
N LYS A 28 -12.67 -4.25 -18.38
CA LYS A 28 -11.75 -5.16 -19.09
C LYS A 28 -12.54 -6.06 -20.06
N PRO A 29 -12.00 -6.36 -21.26
CA PRO A 29 -12.70 -7.16 -22.27
C PRO A 29 -13.12 -8.55 -21.77
N ASP A 30 -12.29 -9.17 -20.92
CA ASP A 30 -12.48 -10.49 -20.33
C ASP A 30 -13.33 -10.48 -19.04
N GLN A 31 -13.75 -9.29 -18.57
CA GLN A 31 -14.59 -9.09 -17.39
C GLN A 31 -14.18 -9.96 -16.18
N PRO A 32 -12.91 -9.93 -15.75
CA PRO A 32 -12.42 -10.82 -14.72
C PRO A 32 -13.05 -10.47 -13.37
N MET A 33 -13.26 -11.50 -12.55
CA MET A 33 -13.70 -11.33 -11.17
C MET A 33 -12.56 -10.83 -10.29
N GLY A 34 -12.86 -9.83 -9.46
CA GLY A 34 -12.03 -9.36 -8.37
C GLY A 34 -12.63 -9.79 -7.04
N VAL A 35 -11.77 -10.23 -6.12
CA VAL A 35 -12.15 -10.63 -4.76
C VAL A 35 -11.90 -9.45 -3.82
N ILE A 36 -12.94 -9.01 -3.13
CA ILE A 36 -12.91 -7.95 -2.12
C ILE A 36 -13.38 -8.55 -0.80
N VAL A 37 -12.81 -8.11 0.31
CA VAL A 37 -13.27 -8.49 1.64
C VAL A 37 -14.03 -7.35 2.32
N SER A 38 -15.00 -7.70 3.15
CA SER A 38 -15.70 -6.78 4.04
C SER A 38 -15.45 -7.19 5.49
N GLY A 39 -15.01 -6.25 6.33
CA GLY A 39 -14.79 -6.49 7.76
C GLY A 39 -15.82 -5.81 8.66
N ARG A 40 -17.02 -5.52 8.14
CA ARG A 40 -18.03 -4.78 8.90
C ARG A 40 -18.32 -5.49 10.23
N GLY A 41 -18.21 -4.74 11.33
CA GLY A 41 -18.45 -5.27 12.68
C GLY A 41 -17.33 -6.16 13.21
N THR A 42 -16.18 -6.23 12.55
CA THR A 42 -15.04 -7.04 13.00
C THR A 42 -13.92 -6.21 13.63
N TRP A 43 -13.12 -6.82 14.48
CA TRP A 43 -11.94 -6.18 15.08
C TRP A 43 -10.95 -5.66 14.03
N GLN A 44 -10.87 -6.33 12.86
CA GLN A 44 -9.99 -5.93 11.77
C GLN A 44 -10.33 -4.52 11.26
N VAL A 45 -11.60 -4.09 11.26
CA VAL A 45 -11.96 -2.72 10.85
C VAL A 45 -11.42 -1.69 11.84
N VAL A 46 -11.55 -1.96 13.14
CA VAL A 46 -11.06 -1.05 14.19
C VAL A 46 -9.54 -0.94 14.13
N VAL A 47 -8.84 -2.08 14.07
CA VAL A 47 -7.37 -2.10 14.01
C VAL A 47 -6.86 -1.51 12.70
N SER A 48 -7.49 -1.83 11.56
CA SER A 48 -7.08 -1.28 10.26
C SER A 48 -7.30 0.23 10.17
N ALA A 49 -8.33 0.78 10.81
CA ALA A 49 -8.53 2.22 10.90
C ALA A 49 -7.42 2.90 11.71
N PHE A 50 -7.05 2.33 12.86
CA PHE A 50 -5.92 2.79 13.66
C PHE A 50 -4.61 2.74 12.85
N LEU A 51 -4.27 1.58 12.29
CA LEU A 51 -3.06 1.38 11.50
C LEU A 51 -3.01 2.32 10.30
N LYS A 52 -4.12 2.45 9.55
CA LYS A 52 -4.22 3.39 8.42
C LYS A 52 -3.87 4.80 8.88
N ARG A 53 -4.47 5.29 9.96
CA ARG A 53 -4.24 6.65 10.46
C ARG A 53 -2.77 6.89 10.80
N GLU A 54 -2.13 5.96 11.50
CA GLU A 54 -0.71 6.10 11.87
C GLU A 54 0.21 5.97 10.65
N LEU A 55 -0.10 5.07 9.70
CA LEU A 55 0.65 4.94 8.44
C LEU A 55 0.56 6.21 7.57
N HIS A 56 -0.56 6.95 7.59
CA HIS A 56 -0.67 8.22 6.85
C HIS A 56 0.18 9.34 7.43
N LYS A 57 0.64 9.23 8.69
CA LYS A 57 1.58 10.19 9.29
C LYS A 57 3.02 9.98 8.85
N LEU A 58 3.29 8.87 8.16
CA LEU A 58 4.61 8.62 7.59
C LEU A 58 4.82 9.58 6.43
N HIS A 59 5.80 10.47 6.56
CA HIS A 59 6.22 11.35 5.48
C HIS A 59 7.03 10.54 4.47
N VAL A 60 6.33 9.78 3.64
CA VAL A 60 6.96 9.05 2.54
C VAL A 60 6.92 9.95 1.32
N HIS A 61 8.04 10.62 1.04
CA HIS A 61 8.16 11.50 -0.12
C HIS A 61 8.15 10.67 -1.41
N ASP A 62 7.19 10.95 -2.27
CA ASP A 62 7.12 10.39 -3.61
C ASP A 62 7.80 11.31 -4.63
N PRO A 63 9.04 11.02 -5.05
CA PRO A 63 9.70 11.81 -6.09
C PRO A 63 9.07 11.70 -7.47
N LEU A 64 8.11 10.79 -7.68
CA LEU A 64 7.44 10.53 -8.96
C LEU A 64 5.95 10.83 -8.90
N GLU A 65 5.51 11.56 -7.85
CA GLU A 65 4.10 11.83 -7.62
C GLU A 65 3.53 12.60 -8.81
N LEU A 66 2.58 11.95 -9.47
CA LEU A 66 1.79 12.60 -10.48
C LEU A 66 0.56 13.22 -9.86
N ARG A 67 0.35 14.50 -10.16
CA ARG A 67 -0.85 15.21 -9.72
C ARG A 67 -2.12 14.57 -10.30
N ASN A 68 -2.09 14.19 -11.57
CA ASN A 68 -3.15 13.46 -12.27
C ASN A 68 -2.61 12.84 -13.57
N SER A 69 -3.45 12.06 -14.26
CA SER A 69 -3.11 11.48 -15.56
C SER A 69 -2.94 12.53 -16.66
N ASP A 70 -3.65 13.66 -16.57
CA ASP A 70 -3.64 14.71 -17.58
C ASP A 70 -2.24 15.33 -17.73
N ALA A 71 -1.47 15.43 -16.65
CA ALA A 71 -0.09 15.90 -16.71
C ALA A 71 0.79 15.07 -17.67
N ILE A 72 0.62 13.73 -17.70
CA ILE A 72 1.35 12.89 -18.66
C ILE A 72 0.84 13.13 -20.08
N VAL A 73 -0.48 13.29 -20.23
CA VAL A 73 -1.10 13.54 -21.53
C VAL A 73 -0.58 14.86 -22.12
N ASP A 74 -0.47 15.91 -21.30
CA ASP A 74 0.07 17.20 -21.67
C ASP A 74 1.55 17.09 -22.08
N ASP A 75 2.36 16.35 -21.32
CA ASP A 75 3.78 16.11 -21.65
C ASP A 75 3.94 15.32 -22.97
N LEU A 76 3.06 14.35 -23.21
CA LEU A 76 3.01 13.58 -24.46
C LEU A 76 2.55 14.43 -25.66
N GLN A 77 1.59 15.33 -25.47
CA GLN A 77 1.04 16.16 -26.53
C GLN A 77 1.91 17.39 -26.85
N SER A 78 2.64 17.91 -25.88
CA SER A 78 3.52 19.08 -26.04
C SER A 78 4.81 18.79 -26.80
N GLY A 79 5.11 17.52 -27.10
CA GLY A 79 6.32 17.09 -27.80
C GLY A 79 7.58 17.14 -26.93
N VAL A 80 7.47 17.40 -25.63
CA VAL A 80 8.60 17.38 -24.68
C VAL A 80 9.28 16.01 -24.64
N LEU A 81 8.53 14.95 -24.95
CA LEU A 81 8.98 13.57 -24.97
C LEU A 81 9.32 13.07 -26.38
N ASP A 82 9.39 13.95 -27.39
CA ASP A 82 9.74 13.56 -28.76
C ASP A 82 11.16 13.00 -28.83
N GLY A 83 11.32 11.86 -29.51
CA GLY A 83 12.60 11.15 -29.60
C GLY A 83 12.95 10.30 -28.38
N CYS A 84 12.15 10.34 -27.31
CA CYS A 84 12.26 9.38 -26.21
C CYS A 84 11.59 8.04 -26.56
N LYS A 85 12.17 6.93 -26.09
CA LYS A 85 11.57 5.59 -26.08
C LYS A 85 10.83 5.37 -24.77
N ALA A 86 9.62 4.85 -24.82
CA ALA A 86 8.83 4.58 -23.63
C ALA A 86 8.93 3.12 -23.17
N LEU A 87 8.94 2.91 -21.85
CA LEU A 87 8.73 1.61 -21.22
C LEU A 87 7.62 1.73 -20.18
N SER A 88 6.58 0.89 -20.29
CA SER A 88 5.55 0.77 -19.25
C SER A 88 5.70 -0.56 -18.52
N VAL A 89 5.67 -0.51 -17.19
CA VAL A 89 5.69 -1.67 -16.30
C VAL A 89 4.43 -1.66 -15.46
N ASP A 90 3.66 -2.73 -15.53
CA ASP A 90 2.51 -2.99 -14.67
C ASP A 90 2.85 -4.11 -13.69
N VAL A 91 2.42 -3.96 -12.44
CA VAL A 91 2.67 -4.98 -11.40
C VAL A 91 1.40 -5.76 -11.16
N GLU A 92 1.40 -7.01 -11.61
CA GLU A 92 0.28 -7.91 -11.40
C GLU A 92 0.10 -8.23 -9.91
N ASN A 93 -1.15 -8.19 -9.46
CA ASN A 93 -1.57 -8.68 -8.15
C ASN A 93 -0.80 -8.08 -6.96
N LEU A 94 -0.32 -6.84 -7.05
CA LEU A 94 0.53 -6.18 -6.05
C LEU A 94 0.02 -6.31 -4.60
N GLN A 95 -1.29 -6.18 -4.37
CA GLN A 95 -1.87 -6.34 -3.04
C GLN A 95 -1.80 -7.78 -2.51
N TYR A 96 -1.95 -8.77 -3.38
CA TYR A 96 -1.87 -10.19 -3.02
C TYR A 96 -0.43 -10.69 -2.89
N SER A 97 0.50 -10.10 -3.65
CA SER A 97 1.91 -10.47 -3.67
C SER A 97 2.80 -9.64 -2.74
N LEU A 98 2.22 -8.70 -1.98
CA LEU A 98 2.96 -7.77 -1.13
C LEU A 98 3.82 -8.54 -0.09
N PRO A 99 5.17 -8.42 -0.15
CA PRO A 99 6.05 -9.13 0.77
C PRO A 99 5.98 -8.46 2.15
N GLN A 100 5.28 -9.11 3.08
CA GLN A 100 4.98 -8.52 4.40
C GLN A 100 6.24 -8.14 5.20
N GLN A 101 7.34 -8.89 5.09
CA GLN A 101 8.59 -8.57 5.79
C GLN A 101 9.23 -7.28 5.25
N ASP A 102 9.26 -7.11 3.93
CA ASP A 102 9.83 -5.92 3.31
C ASP A 102 8.91 -4.71 3.53
N LEU A 103 7.59 -4.90 3.52
CA LEU A 103 6.64 -3.86 3.95
C LEU A 103 6.94 -3.38 5.37
N LEU A 104 7.12 -4.30 6.33
CA LEU A 104 7.45 -3.92 7.71
C LEU A 104 8.77 -3.13 7.79
N ARG A 105 9.76 -3.48 6.95
CA ARG A 105 11.01 -2.72 6.84
C ARG A 105 10.77 -1.31 6.28
N CYS A 106 9.96 -1.19 5.21
CA CYS A 106 9.58 0.08 4.58
C CYS A 106 8.82 1.00 5.55
N VAL A 107 8.00 0.44 6.44
CA VAL A 107 7.26 1.20 7.45
C VAL A 107 8.21 1.67 8.56
N LYS A 108 9.10 0.79 9.04
CA LYS A 108 10.01 1.09 10.16
C LYS A 108 11.07 2.11 9.78
N ALA A 109 11.61 2.05 8.57
CA ALA A 109 12.69 2.92 8.12
C ALA A 109 12.40 4.43 8.28
N PRO A 110 11.28 4.99 7.75
CA PRO A 110 10.97 6.41 7.90
C PRO A 110 10.61 6.78 9.35
N ILE A 111 10.06 5.87 10.16
CA ILE A 111 9.79 6.11 11.59
C ILE A 111 11.08 6.32 12.39
N VAL A 112 12.20 5.72 11.96
CA VAL A 112 13.49 5.80 12.66
C VAL A 112 14.40 6.87 12.05
N LYS A 113 14.33 7.09 10.74
CA LYS A 113 15.23 7.98 10.00
C LYS A 113 14.68 9.40 9.81
N ASP A 114 13.40 9.52 9.45
CA ASP A 114 12.83 10.76 8.90
C ASP A 114 11.78 11.39 9.83
N ASN A 115 11.04 10.55 10.56
CA ASN A 115 10.22 10.94 11.69
C ASN A 115 11.05 10.67 12.96
N ASP A 116 11.10 11.62 13.88
CA ASP A 116 11.68 11.38 15.20
C ASP A 116 10.86 10.26 15.89
N GLU A 117 11.51 9.18 16.30
CA GLU A 117 10.86 8.08 17.01
C GLU A 117 10.06 8.61 18.22
N GLN A 118 10.60 9.59 18.94
CA GLN A 118 9.91 10.21 20.07
C GLN A 118 8.65 10.95 19.63
N LYS A 119 8.70 11.63 18.48
CA LYS A 119 7.54 12.30 17.88
C LYS A 119 6.47 11.28 17.47
N PHE A 120 6.85 10.19 16.80
CA PHE A 120 5.91 9.13 16.44
C PHE A 120 5.24 8.55 17.68
N GLN A 121 6.01 8.25 18.73
CA GLN A 121 5.47 7.71 19.97
C GLN A 121 4.54 8.70 20.68
N ALA A 122 4.89 9.98 20.72
CA ALA A 122 4.08 11.04 21.30
C ALA A 122 2.74 11.21 20.56
N GLU A 123 2.74 11.15 19.22
CA GLU A 123 1.54 11.35 18.39
C GLU A 123 0.65 10.10 18.27
N SER A 124 1.24 8.91 18.22
CA SER A 124 0.51 7.64 18.07
C SER A 124 0.05 7.08 19.42
N GLY A 125 0.77 7.42 20.50
CA GLY A 125 0.55 6.88 21.83
C GLY A 125 1.02 5.43 21.99
N VAL A 126 1.82 4.91 21.06
CA VAL A 126 2.41 3.56 21.08
C VAL A 126 3.90 3.60 20.79
N THR A 127 4.65 2.64 21.33
CA THR A 127 6.07 2.49 20.96
C THR A 127 6.18 2.04 19.50
N VAL A 128 7.31 2.32 18.85
CA VAL A 128 7.57 1.84 17.48
C VAL A 128 7.51 0.31 17.47
N GLY A 129 8.11 -0.36 18.46
CA GLY A 129 8.02 -1.80 18.61
C GLY A 129 6.58 -2.31 18.69
N GLY A 130 5.74 -1.71 19.54
CA GLY A 130 4.34 -2.09 19.68
C GLY A 130 3.51 -1.83 18.43
N PHE A 131 3.78 -0.74 17.70
CA PHE A 131 3.15 -0.48 16.41
C PHE A 131 3.50 -1.55 15.37
N MET A 132 4.79 -1.90 15.27
CA MET A 132 5.27 -2.92 14.34
C MET A 132 4.72 -4.31 14.68
N GLU A 133 4.58 -4.62 15.97
CA GLU A 133 3.96 -5.86 16.44
C GLU A 133 2.46 -5.91 16.07
N LEU A 134 1.73 -4.82 16.30
CA LEU A 134 0.31 -4.73 15.94
C LEU A 134 0.10 -4.86 14.42
N LEU A 135 0.93 -4.20 13.61
CA LEU A 135 0.88 -4.32 12.15
C LEU A 135 1.20 -5.75 11.70
N THR A 136 2.19 -6.39 12.32
CA THR A 136 2.53 -7.80 12.03
C THR A 136 1.38 -8.72 12.38
N MET A 137 0.75 -8.52 13.54
CA MET A 137 -0.42 -9.29 13.98
C MET A 137 -1.57 -9.12 12.98
N TYR A 138 -1.89 -7.87 12.59
CA TYR A 138 -2.94 -7.60 11.61
C TYR A 138 -2.72 -8.34 10.28
N LEU A 139 -1.50 -8.29 9.74
CA LEU A 139 -1.14 -8.92 8.47
C LEU A 139 -1.13 -10.45 8.52
N ARG A 140 -0.88 -11.05 9.69
CA ARG A 140 -0.79 -12.50 9.87
C ARG A 140 -2.06 -13.16 10.41
N SER A 141 -2.96 -12.39 11.01
CA SER A 141 -4.18 -12.87 11.66
C SER A 141 -5.45 -12.49 10.88
N THR A 142 -5.31 -12.21 9.58
CA THR A 142 -6.47 -11.90 8.73
C THR A 142 -7.19 -13.19 8.34
N ILE A 143 -8.37 -13.38 8.94
CA ILE A 143 -9.24 -14.55 8.75
C ILE A 143 -10.39 -14.17 7.83
N ILE A 144 -10.67 -15.03 6.86
CA ILE A 144 -11.72 -14.87 5.86
C ILE A 144 -12.68 -16.06 6.00
N MET A 145 -13.99 -15.79 6.00
CA MET A 145 -15.02 -16.82 5.91
C MET A 145 -15.49 -16.90 4.46
N PHE A 146 -15.38 -18.08 3.86
CA PHE A 146 -15.84 -18.31 2.49
C PHE A 146 -16.42 -19.71 2.36
N GLU A 147 -17.67 -19.82 1.87
CA GLU A 147 -18.39 -21.10 1.70
C GLU A 147 -18.38 -21.99 2.95
N GLY A 148 -18.51 -21.38 4.13
CA GLY A 148 -18.48 -22.08 5.43
C GLY A 148 -17.08 -22.53 5.87
N GLN A 149 -16.03 -22.18 5.12
CA GLN A 149 -14.65 -22.46 5.46
C GLN A 149 -13.96 -21.24 6.04
N VAL A 150 -13.12 -21.49 7.04
CA VAL A 150 -12.25 -20.48 7.65
C VAL A 150 -10.90 -20.52 6.95
N LEU A 151 -10.56 -19.44 6.26
CA LEU A 151 -9.31 -19.28 5.51
C LEU A 151 -8.43 -18.24 6.19
N LEU A 152 -7.13 -18.52 6.27
CA LEU A 152 -6.14 -17.58 6.77
C LEU A 152 -5.35 -16.98 5.62
N GLN A 153 -5.27 -15.65 5.56
CA GLN A 153 -4.42 -14.96 4.61
C GLN A 153 -2.94 -15.20 4.95
N ARG A 154 -2.18 -15.81 4.02
CA ARG A 154 -0.76 -16.11 4.21
C ARG A 154 0.20 -15.06 3.63
N ALA A 155 -0.27 -14.27 2.67
CA ALA A 155 0.56 -13.31 1.95
C ALA A 155 -0.27 -12.09 1.53
N GLY A 156 0.42 -10.98 1.28
CA GLY A 156 -0.21 -9.76 0.83
C GLY A 156 -1.02 -9.05 1.91
N VAL A 157 -1.99 -8.26 1.43
CA VAL A 157 -3.01 -7.55 2.21
C VAL A 157 -4.34 -7.64 1.46
N CYS A 158 -5.45 -7.94 2.15
CA CYS A 158 -6.73 -8.12 1.46
C CYS A 158 -7.23 -6.83 0.80
N ILE A 159 -7.73 -6.95 -0.43
CA ILE A 159 -8.48 -5.88 -1.11
C ILE A 159 -9.78 -5.62 -0.35
N GLY A 160 -10.04 -4.37 0.02
CA GLY A 160 -11.15 -3.99 0.90
C GLY A 160 -10.73 -3.64 2.32
N SER A 161 -9.51 -4.03 2.72
CA SER A 161 -8.87 -3.48 3.93
C SER A 161 -8.54 -1.99 3.75
N SER A 162 -8.81 -1.18 4.77
CA SER A 162 -8.42 0.23 4.77
C SER A 162 -6.89 0.44 4.85
N VAL A 163 -6.14 -0.58 5.26
CA VAL A 163 -4.67 -0.56 5.32
C VAL A 163 -4.07 -0.84 3.94
N ALA A 164 -4.76 -1.59 3.07
CA ALA A 164 -4.20 -2.05 1.80
C ALA A 164 -3.65 -0.92 0.91
N PRO A 165 -4.37 0.20 0.67
CA PRO A 165 -3.85 1.26 -0.21
C PRO A 165 -2.59 1.93 0.35
N VAL A 166 -2.58 2.24 1.65
CA VAL A 166 -1.44 2.92 2.28
C VAL A 166 -0.23 1.98 2.45
N ALA A 167 -0.46 0.69 2.74
CA ALA A 167 0.62 -0.29 2.81
C ALA A 167 1.31 -0.46 1.45
N VAL A 168 0.53 -0.55 0.37
CA VAL A 168 1.08 -0.60 -0.99
C VAL A 168 1.88 0.67 -1.29
N ALA A 169 1.34 1.86 -1.01
CA ALA A 169 2.05 3.11 -1.23
C ALA A 169 3.40 3.15 -0.50
N VAL A 170 3.41 2.84 0.81
CA VAL A 170 4.64 2.82 1.63
C VAL A 170 5.67 1.83 1.07
N PHE A 171 5.24 0.64 0.67
CA PHE A 171 6.14 -0.37 0.09
C PHE A 171 6.69 0.05 -1.27
N SER A 172 5.83 0.53 -2.17
CA SER A 172 6.20 1.00 -3.51
C SER A 172 7.22 2.13 -3.44
N LEU A 173 7.03 3.07 -2.51
CA LEU A 173 7.89 4.22 -2.30
C LEU A 173 9.23 3.88 -1.62
N GLY A 174 9.23 2.92 -0.69
CA GLY A 174 10.42 2.57 0.09
C GLY A 174 11.45 1.77 -0.70
N GLU A 175 11.13 0.52 -1.04
CA GLU A 175 12.08 -0.42 -1.63
C GLU A 175 12.03 -0.38 -3.16
N TRP A 176 10.83 -0.38 -3.74
CA TRP A 176 10.64 -0.50 -5.19
C TRP A 176 11.14 0.72 -5.95
N MET A 177 10.75 1.93 -5.54
CA MET A 177 11.18 3.14 -6.23
C MET A 177 12.67 3.40 -6.10
N LEU A 178 13.30 3.06 -4.98
CA LEU A 178 14.75 3.17 -4.85
C LEU A 178 15.47 2.19 -5.79
N ALA A 179 15.01 0.94 -5.85
CA ALA A 179 15.55 -0.07 -6.76
C ALA A 179 15.38 0.33 -8.24
N LEU A 180 14.17 0.76 -8.63
CA LEU A 180 13.88 1.20 -9.99
C LEU A 180 14.69 2.46 -10.35
N LYS A 181 14.72 3.48 -9.48
CA LYS A 181 15.51 4.69 -9.71
C LYS A 181 16.99 4.38 -9.93
N ASN A 182 17.55 3.45 -9.17
CA ASN A 182 18.94 3.02 -9.35
C ASN A 182 19.13 2.26 -10.68
N ALA A 183 18.23 1.33 -11.01
CA ALA A 183 18.27 0.59 -12.26
C ALA A 183 18.17 1.51 -13.50
N PHE A 184 17.27 2.50 -13.47
CA PHE A 184 17.01 3.39 -14.61
C PHE A 184 17.98 4.57 -14.71
N ARG A 185 18.62 5.00 -13.61
CA ARG A 185 19.77 5.90 -13.69
C ARG A 185 20.89 5.31 -14.55
N MET A 186 21.11 4.00 -14.48
CA MET A 186 22.09 3.32 -15.33
C MET A 186 21.67 3.27 -16.81
N MET A 187 20.39 3.46 -17.11
CA MET A 187 19.84 3.46 -18.48
C MET A 187 19.65 4.85 -19.09
N HIS A 188 20.07 5.93 -18.42
CA HIS A 188 19.87 7.32 -18.87
C HIS A 188 18.39 7.73 -19.07
N ALA A 189 17.47 7.19 -18.27
CA ALA A 189 16.08 7.65 -18.28
C ALA A 189 15.97 9.13 -17.85
N VAL A 190 15.13 9.89 -18.55
CA VAL A 190 15.00 11.35 -18.35
C VAL A 190 13.69 11.70 -17.65
N TYR A 191 12.60 10.95 -17.91
CA TYR A 191 11.29 11.17 -17.31
C TYR A 191 10.68 9.90 -16.72
N THR A 192 9.90 10.07 -15.66
CA THR A 192 9.36 8.99 -14.86
C THR A 192 8.02 9.36 -14.24
N TYR A 193 7.05 8.45 -14.34
CA TYR A 193 5.67 8.64 -13.90
C TYR A 193 5.17 7.40 -13.13
N MET A 194 4.43 7.60 -12.03
CA MET A 194 3.92 6.49 -11.20
C MET A 194 2.39 6.49 -11.11
N TRP A 195 1.70 5.63 -11.86
CA TRP A 195 0.33 5.09 -11.60
C TRP A 195 0.08 3.85 -12.47
N MET A 196 0.65 3.87 -13.68
CA MET A 196 1.38 2.77 -14.31
C MET A 196 2.83 3.26 -14.34
N ILE A 197 3.82 2.42 -14.09
CA ILE A 197 5.21 2.90 -14.11
C ILE A 197 5.58 3.11 -15.58
N ILE A 198 5.51 4.36 -16.08
CA ILE A 198 5.85 4.72 -17.46
C ILE A 198 7.14 5.56 -17.41
N TRP A 199 8.16 5.09 -18.12
CA TRP A 199 9.47 5.75 -18.25
C TRP A 199 9.72 6.19 -19.68
N PHE A 200 10.42 7.30 -19.86
CA PHE A 200 10.89 7.77 -21.15
C PHE A 200 12.42 7.87 -21.17
N LEU A 201 13.04 7.18 -22.13
CA LEU A 201 14.46 7.07 -22.39
C LEU A 201 14.80 7.90 -23.63
N CYS A 202 15.41 9.07 -23.49
CA CYS A 202 15.86 9.83 -24.65
C CYS A 202 17.24 9.34 -25.11
N ALA A 203 17.35 9.02 -26.40
CA ALA A 203 18.65 8.78 -27.02
C ALA A 203 19.37 10.13 -27.17
N ARG A 204 20.56 10.25 -26.60
CA ARG A 204 21.49 11.35 -26.94
C ARG A 204 22.22 11.02 -28.22
#